data_AF-A0A0N9HNP2-F1
#
_entry.id   AF-A0A0N9HNP2-F1
#
_cell.length_a   1.000
_cell.length_b   1.000
_cell.length_c   1.000
_cell.angle_alpha   90.00
_cell.angle_beta   90.00
_cell.angle_gamma   90.00
#
_symmetry.space_group_name_H-M   'P 1'
#
loop_
_entity.id
_entity.type
_entity.pdbx_description
1 polymer ?
#
loop_
_entity_poly.entity_id
_entity_poly.type
_entity_poly.pdbx_seq_one_letter_code
_entity_poly.pdbx_strand_id
1 'polypeptide(L)'
;MTSALAQIAADSRDMLARLTHLLPPPRPTKPQQCPAPRLRTRRGDIRNDLHQLNCSTRTTEALAYIFAATQDQLQISSQAHFEQLLGKVAATIGDDFLASYQDLLSQRFLEDYNRAVDRARRALLAEVREAQRRVAETDGGRGNFSAEVVAVLERA
;
A
#
# COMPACT_ATOMS: atom_id res chain seq x y z
N MET A 1 23.97 37.50 -40.10
CA MET A 1 22.99 37.07 -41.12
C MET A 1 22.04 36.08 -40.46
N THR A 2 20.83 36.49 -40.11
CA THR A 2 19.80 35.57 -39.63
C THR A 2 19.30 34.76 -40.83
N SER A 3 19.40 33.44 -40.73
CA SER A 3 18.94 32.51 -41.76
C SER A 3 17.44 32.73 -42.04
N ALA A 4 17.02 32.60 -43.31
CA ALA A 4 15.61 32.71 -43.71
C ALA A 4 14.68 31.81 -42.87
N LEU A 5 15.18 30.66 -42.38
CA LEU A 5 14.46 29.77 -41.47
C LEU A 5 14.19 30.41 -40.09
N ALA A 6 15.13 31.20 -39.57
CA ALA A 6 14.95 31.90 -38.30
C ALA A 6 13.89 32.98 -38.41
N GLN A 7 13.81 33.65 -39.58
CA GLN A 7 12.77 34.63 -39.88
C GLN A 7 11.39 33.96 -39.95
N ILE A 8 11.26 32.86 -40.70
CA ILE A 8 10.01 32.11 -40.80
C ILE A 8 9.56 31.62 -39.42
N ALA A 9 10.46 31.10 -38.59
CA ALA A 9 10.13 30.63 -37.24
C ALA A 9 9.66 31.76 -36.31
N ALA A 10 10.27 32.94 -36.43
CA ALA A 10 9.86 34.13 -35.69
C ALA A 10 8.45 34.58 -36.13
N ASP A 11 8.22 34.70 -37.43
CA ASP A 11 6.93 35.13 -38.00
C ASP A 11 5.81 34.13 -37.66
N SER A 12 6.11 32.83 -37.69
CA SER A 12 5.19 31.76 -37.29
C SER A 12 4.77 31.89 -35.83
N ARG A 13 5.75 32.15 -34.94
CA ARG A 13 5.49 32.32 -33.50
C ARG A 13 4.66 33.57 -33.23
N ASP A 14 4.96 34.67 -33.90
CA ASP A 14 4.21 35.92 -33.77
C ASP A 14 2.76 35.76 -34.23
N MET A 15 2.53 35.03 -35.31
CA MET A 15 1.20 34.76 -35.83
C MET A 15 0.40 33.82 -34.92
N LEU A 16 1.03 32.79 -34.36
CA LEU A 16 0.41 31.89 -33.38
C LEU A 16 0.07 32.63 -32.07
N ALA A 17 0.94 33.53 -31.61
CA ALA A 17 0.69 34.36 -30.42
C ALA A 17 -0.52 35.28 -30.61
N ARG A 18 -0.72 35.82 -31.81
CA ARG A 18 -1.91 36.62 -32.13
C ARG A 18 -3.19 35.77 -32.17
N LEU A 19 -3.11 34.55 -32.69
CA LEU A 19 -4.24 33.61 -32.69
C LEU A 19 -4.66 33.22 -31.27
N THR A 20 -3.72 33.04 -30.34
CA THR A 20 -4.05 32.77 -28.93
C THR A 20 -4.83 33.90 -28.24
N HIS A 21 -4.75 35.14 -28.73
CA HIS A 21 -5.55 36.26 -28.22
C HIS A 21 -6.94 36.37 -28.83
N LEU A 22 -7.18 35.74 -29.99
CA LEU A 22 -8.48 35.72 -30.66
C LEU A 22 -9.35 34.53 -30.22
N LEU A 23 -8.74 33.50 -29.66
CA LEU A 23 -9.46 32.39 -29.07
C LEU A 23 -10.01 32.80 -27.70
N PRO A 24 -11.28 32.50 -27.39
CA PRO A 24 -11.78 32.66 -26.04
C PRO A 24 -10.89 31.86 -25.07
N PRO A 25 -10.59 32.38 -23.87
CA PRO A 25 -9.79 31.67 -22.90
C PRO A 25 -10.40 30.27 -22.69
N PRO A 26 -9.59 29.20 -22.64
CA PRO A 26 -10.10 27.87 -22.39
C PRO A 26 -10.91 27.94 -21.10
N ARG A 27 -12.22 27.69 -21.23
CA ARG A 27 -13.09 27.66 -20.07
C ARG A 27 -12.52 26.58 -19.15
N PRO A 28 -12.37 26.84 -17.84
CA PRO A 28 -12.00 25.78 -16.92
C PRO A 28 -13.10 24.73 -17.00
N THR A 29 -12.84 23.64 -17.72
CA THR A 29 -13.66 22.43 -17.66
C THR A 29 -13.52 21.96 -16.22
N LYS A 30 -14.57 22.19 -15.44
CA LYS A 30 -14.70 21.58 -14.12
C LYS A 30 -14.48 20.09 -14.36
N PRO A 31 -13.47 19.45 -13.74
CA PRO A 31 -13.29 18.02 -13.92
C PRO A 31 -14.59 17.36 -13.50
N GLN A 32 -15.27 16.70 -14.44
CA GLN A 32 -16.39 15.83 -14.12
C GLN A 32 -15.79 14.72 -13.25
N GLN A 33 -15.93 14.89 -11.94
CA GLN A 33 -15.58 13.85 -10.98
C GLN A 33 -16.66 12.78 -11.09
N CYS A 34 -16.55 11.92 -12.11
CA CYS A 34 -17.22 10.63 -12.03
C CYS A 34 -16.64 9.92 -10.79
N PRO A 35 -17.46 9.55 -9.79
CA PRO A 35 -16.96 8.86 -8.62
C PRO A 35 -16.34 7.54 -9.07
N ALA A 36 -15.05 7.37 -8.80
CA ALA A 36 -14.34 6.15 -9.17
C ALA A 36 -15.00 4.94 -8.49
N PRO A 37 -15.04 3.77 -9.15
CA PRO A 37 -15.54 2.56 -8.51
C PRO A 37 -14.69 2.21 -7.28
N ARG A 38 -15.33 1.62 -6.26
CA ARG A 38 -14.62 1.13 -5.08
C ARG A 38 -13.90 -0.18 -5.40
N LEU A 39 -12.62 -0.27 -5.05
CA LEU A 39 -11.85 -1.51 -5.09
C LEU A 39 -12.40 -2.47 -4.03
N ARG A 40 -13.00 -3.59 -4.47
CA ARG A 40 -13.49 -4.64 -3.58
C ARG A 40 -12.34 -5.57 -3.21
N THR A 41 -11.64 -5.27 -2.11
CA THR A 41 -10.58 -6.13 -1.61
C THR A 41 -11.10 -7.16 -0.62
N ARG A 42 -10.39 -8.28 -0.53
CA ARG A 42 -10.69 -9.34 0.44
C ARG A 42 -9.84 -9.13 1.68
N ARG A 43 -10.48 -9.11 2.85
CA ARG A 43 -9.77 -9.15 4.13
C ARG A 43 -9.24 -10.56 4.42
N GLY A 44 -7.97 -10.65 4.76
CA GLY A 44 -7.33 -11.84 5.28
C GLY A 44 -7.46 -11.95 6.80
N ASP A 45 -7.43 -13.20 7.29
CA ASP A 45 -7.37 -13.53 8.71
C ASP A 45 -6.05 -14.30 8.98
N ILE A 46 -5.38 -13.96 10.08
CA ILE A 46 -4.12 -14.56 10.53
C ILE A 46 -4.26 -15.37 11.82
N ARG A 47 -5.46 -15.43 12.42
CA ARG A 47 -5.68 -16.10 13.71
C ARG A 47 -5.25 -17.57 13.68
N ASN A 48 -5.57 -18.29 12.61
CA ASN A 48 -5.18 -19.69 12.46
C ASN A 48 -3.65 -19.87 12.45
N ASP A 49 -2.92 -18.96 11.81
CA ASP A 49 -1.45 -19.01 11.78
C ASP A 49 -0.86 -18.71 13.16
N LEU A 50 -1.43 -17.75 13.88
CA LEU A 50 -1.02 -17.41 15.24
C LEU A 50 -1.32 -18.53 16.22
N HIS A 51 -2.44 -19.24 16.04
CA HIS A 51 -2.75 -20.46 16.79
C HIS A 51 -1.73 -21.57 16.53
N GLN A 52 -1.30 -21.77 15.28
CA GLN A 52 -0.25 -22.75 14.94
C GLN A 52 1.12 -22.38 15.56
N LEU A 53 1.35 -21.10 15.83
CA LEU A 53 2.52 -20.62 16.57
C LEU A 53 2.33 -20.73 18.09
N ASN A 54 1.27 -21.36 18.60
CA ASN A 54 0.97 -21.45 20.04
C ASN A 54 0.89 -20.08 20.74
N CYS A 55 0.49 -19.02 20.03
CA CYS A 55 0.20 -17.73 20.66
C CYS A 55 -1.00 -17.85 21.61
N SER A 56 -0.93 -17.16 22.76
CA SER A 56 -2.07 -17.06 23.67
C SER A 56 -3.26 -16.38 22.97
N THR A 57 -4.49 -16.67 23.39
CA THR A 57 -5.71 -16.05 22.82
C THR A 57 -5.62 -14.53 22.81
N ARG A 58 -5.14 -13.90 23.90
CA ARG A 58 -4.99 -12.44 23.99
C ARG A 58 -3.98 -11.91 22.97
N THR A 59 -2.85 -12.59 22.81
CA THR A 59 -1.82 -12.23 21.82
C THR A 59 -2.37 -12.37 20.40
N THR A 60 -3.11 -13.45 20.14
CA THR A 60 -3.76 -13.71 18.85
C THR A 60 -4.77 -12.61 18.50
N GLU A 61 -5.62 -12.21 19.44
CA GLU A 61 -6.58 -11.12 19.26
C GLU A 61 -5.91 -9.78 19.00
N ALA A 62 -4.89 -9.43 19.79
CA ALA A 62 -4.16 -8.18 19.62
C ALA A 62 -3.45 -8.10 18.26
N LEU A 63 -2.75 -9.17 17.86
CA LEU A 63 -2.06 -9.21 16.58
C LEU A 63 -3.03 -9.25 15.39
N ALA A 64 -4.15 -9.97 15.51
CA ALA A 64 -5.21 -9.96 14.49
C ALA A 64 -5.83 -8.56 14.34
N TYR A 65 -6.02 -7.83 15.45
CA TYR A 65 -6.49 -6.45 15.42
C TYR A 65 -5.49 -5.52 14.71
N ILE A 66 -4.20 -5.61 15.05
CA ILE A 66 -3.15 -4.83 14.37
C ILE A 66 -3.14 -5.13 12.87
N PHE A 67 -3.19 -6.41 12.50
CA PHE A 67 -3.23 -6.81 11.10
C PHE A 67 -4.48 -6.31 10.37
N ALA A 68 -5.65 -6.34 11.01
CA ALA A 68 -6.88 -5.77 10.45
C ALA A 68 -6.76 -4.25 10.24
N ALA A 69 -6.19 -3.52 11.21
CA ALA A 69 -5.96 -2.09 11.08
C ALA A 69 -4.98 -1.76 9.94
N THR A 70 -3.92 -2.56 9.76
CA THR A 70 -3.01 -2.43 8.62
C THR A 70 -3.73 -2.66 7.28
N GLN A 71 -4.60 -3.68 7.19
CA GLN A 71 -5.39 -3.93 5.98
C GLN A 71 -6.32 -2.76 5.65
N ASP A 72 -6.87 -2.09 6.67
CA ASP A 72 -7.72 -0.91 6.49
C ASP A 72 -6.95 0.30 5.97
N GLN A 73 -5.77 0.56 6.52
CA GLN A 73 -4.89 1.61 6.00
C GLN A 73 -4.45 1.33 4.57
N LEU A 74 -4.11 0.08 4.25
CA LEU A 74 -3.77 -0.34 2.88
C LEU A 74 -4.96 -0.12 1.95
N GLN A 75 -6.17 -0.48 2.37
CA GLN A 75 -7.38 -0.31 1.56
C GLN A 75 -7.65 1.16 1.23
N ILE A 76 -7.59 2.03 2.24
CA ILE A 76 -7.78 3.48 2.07
C ILE A 76 -6.71 4.06 1.13
N SER A 77 -5.45 3.68 1.34
CA SER A 77 -4.34 4.14 0.51
C SER A 77 -4.48 3.67 -0.94
N SER A 78 -4.75 2.38 -1.17
CA SER A 78 -4.95 1.83 -2.52
C SER A 78 -6.11 2.50 -3.24
N GLN A 79 -7.23 2.73 -2.56
CA GLN A 79 -8.39 3.41 -3.12
C GLN A 79 -8.05 4.86 -3.53
N ALA A 80 -7.38 5.61 -2.64
CA ALA A 80 -7.00 7.00 -2.92
C ALA A 80 -6.04 7.11 -4.12
N HIS A 81 -5.05 6.22 -4.20
CA HIS A 81 -4.13 6.19 -5.34
C HIS A 81 -4.81 5.77 -6.65
N PHE A 82 -5.75 4.82 -6.59
CA PHE A 82 -6.56 4.44 -7.74
C PHE A 82 -7.41 5.60 -8.25
N GLU A 83 -8.12 6.30 -7.35
CA GLU A 83 -8.91 7.49 -7.67
C GLU A 83 -8.05 8.59 -8.31
N GLN A 84 -6.88 8.86 -7.71
CA GLN A 84 -5.97 9.86 -8.22
C GLN A 84 -5.44 9.50 -9.61
N LEU A 85 -5.06 8.24 -9.84
CA LEU A 85 -4.53 7.81 -11.12
C LEU A 85 -5.62 7.77 -12.20
N LEU A 86 -6.82 7.29 -11.86
CA LEU A 86 -7.97 7.29 -12.77
C LEU A 86 -8.33 8.72 -13.19
N GLY A 87 -8.34 9.67 -12.25
CA GLY A 87 -8.59 11.08 -12.56
C GLY A 87 -7.52 11.69 -13.48
N LYS A 88 -6.24 11.33 -13.31
CA LYS A 88 -5.17 11.75 -14.22
C LYS A 88 -5.35 11.16 -15.61
N VAL A 89 -5.70 9.88 -15.68
CA VAL A 89 -5.93 9.18 -16.94
C VAL A 89 -7.13 9.80 -17.68
N ALA A 90 -8.27 10.00 -17.01
CA ALA A 90 -9.44 10.67 -17.57
C ALA A 90 -9.14 12.09 -18.08
N ALA A 91 -8.20 12.81 -17.46
CA ALA A 91 -7.78 14.13 -17.94
C ALA A 91 -6.90 14.08 -19.20
N THR A 92 -6.27 12.93 -19.49
CA THR A 92 -5.32 12.76 -20.61
C THR A 92 -5.91 12.04 -21.82
N ILE A 93 -6.86 11.12 -21.61
CA ILE A 93 -7.52 10.36 -22.67
C ILE A 93 -9.01 10.70 -22.69
N GLY A 94 -9.58 10.76 -23.90
CA GLY A 94 -11.02 10.94 -24.08
C GLY A 94 -11.84 9.80 -23.48
N ASP A 95 -13.12 10.08 -23.21
CA ASP A 95 -14.03 9.18 -22.48
C ASP A 95 -14.13 7.77 -23.09
N ASP A 96 -13.93 7.62 -24.41
CA ASP A 96 -14.04 6.35 -25.14
C ASP A 96 -13.10 5.25 -24.63
N PHE A 97 -11.97 5.60 -24.02
CA PHE A 97 -10.99 4.63 -23.49
C PHE A 97 -11.02 4.49 -21.97
N LEU A 98 -11.78 5.33 -21.27
CA LEU A 98 -11.73 5.43 -19.82
C LEU A 98 -12.16 4.13 -19.13
N ALA A 99 -13.19 3.46 -19.65
CA ALA A 99 -13.69 2.20 -19.09
C ALA A 99 -12.63 1.08 -19.13
N SER A 100 -11.94 0.91 -20.26
CA SER A 100 -10.89 -0.10 -20.41
C SER A 100 -9.71 0.15 -19.47
N TYR A 101 -9.33 1.42 -19.29
CA TYR A 101 -8.30 1.80 -18.33
C TYR A 101 -8.75 1.62 -16.88
N GLN A 102 -10.01 1.90 -16.57
CA GLN A 102 -10.56 1.70 -15.24
C GLN A 102 -10.45 0.23 -14.81
N ASP A 103 -10.83 -0.71 -15.68
CA ASP A 103 -10.74 -2.14 -15.39
C ASP A 103 -9.28 -2.59 -15.19
N LEU A 104 -8.39 -2.19 -16.11
CA LEU A 104 -6.96 -2.52 -16.01
C LEU A 104 -6.32 -1.96 -14.74
N LEU A 105 -6.60 -0.70 -14.41
CA LEU A 105 -6.12 -0.08 -13.18
C LEU A 105 -6.69 -0.77 -11.95
N SER A 106 -7.98 -1.13 -11.96
CA SER A 106 -8.61 -1.81 -10.83
C SER A 106 -7.95 -3.16 -10.54
N GLN A 107 -7.67 -3.96 -11.58
CA GLN A 107 -6.97 -5.24 -11.45
C GLN A 107 -5.56 -5.05 -10.87
N ARG A 108 -4.81 -4.09 -11.41
CA ARG A 108 -3.46 -3.78 -10.91
C ARG A 108 -3.47 -3.41 -9.44
N PHE A 109 -4.34 -2.49 -9.03
CA PHE A 109 -4.41 -2.07 -7.63
C PHE A 109 -4.89 -3.19 -6.69
N LEU A 110 -5.78 -4.07 -7.16
CA LEU A 110 -6.18 -5.28 -6.42
C LEU A 110 -5.00 -6.24 -6.22
N GLU A 111 -4.19 -6.48 -7.26
CA GLU A 111 -2.99 -7.29 -7.16
C GLU A 111 -1.96 -6.68 -6.20
N ASP A 112 -1.71 -5.37 -6.31
CA ASP A 112 -0.77 -4.67 -5.44
C ASP A 112 -1.24 -4.69 -3.99
N TYR A 113 -2.55 -4.53 -3.74
CA TYR A 113 -3.16 -4.70 -2.42
C TYR A 113 -2.93 -6.10 -1.88
N ASN A 114 -3.28 -7.14 -2.63
CA ASN A 114 -3.13 -8.53 -2.19
C ASN A 114 -1.66 -8.86 -1.85
N ARG A 115 -0.72 -8.41 -2.69
CA ARG A 115 0.72 -8.55 -2.43
C ARG A 115 1.17 -7.80 -1.18
N ALA A 116 0.61 -6.62 -0.91
CA ALA A 116 0.91 -5.84 0.29
C ALA A 116 0.39 -6.56 1.55
N VAL A 117 -0.83 -7.08 1.52
CA VAL A 117 -1.42 -7.86 2.61
C VAL A 117 -0.61 -9.12 2.90
N ASP A 118 -0.21 -9.87 1.87
CA ASP A 118 0.63 -11.06 2.02
C ASP A 118 2.02 -10.75 2.58
N ARG A 119 2.61 -9.61 2.19
CA ARG A 119 3.87 -9.14 2.77
C ARG A 119 3.70 -8.79 4.25
N ALA A 120 2.64 -8.06 4.61
CA ALA A 120 2.34 -7.71 5.99
C ALA A 120 2.10 -8.96 6.86
N ARG A 121 1.35 -9.94 6.35
CA ARG A 121 1.12 -11.23 7.02
C ARG A 121 2.44 -11.95 7.28
N ARG A 122 3.28 -12.11 6.26
CA ARG A 122 4.58 -12.78 6.39
C ARG A 122 5.51 -12.06 7.38
N ALA A 123 5.58 -10.73 7.31
CA ALA A 123 6.41 -9.94 8.21
C ALA A 123 5.97 -10.09 9.67
N LEU A 124 4.66 -10.01 9.95
CA LEU A 124 4.13 -10.17 11.30
C LEU A 124 4.41 -11.59 11.84
N LEU A 125 4.15 -12.63 11.05
CA LEU A 125 4.41 -14.01 11.48
C LEU A 125 5.91 -14.30 11.67
N ALA A 126 6.78 -13.68 10.86
CA ALA A 126 8.22 -13.78 11.04
C ALA A 126 8.65 -13.14 12.36
N GLU A 127 8.15 -11.94 12.68
CA GLU A 127 8.48 -11.27 13.94
C GLU A 127 8.01 -12.07 15.16
N VAL A 128 6.84 -12.70 15.09
CA VAL A 128 6.35 -13.59 16.16
C VAL A 128 7.30 -14.78 16.38
N ARG A 129 7.76 -15.42 15.30
CA ARG A 129 8.73 -16.53 15.40
C ARG A 129 10.06 -16.07 15.99
N GLU A 130 10.55 -14.91 15.58
CA GLU A 130 11.78 -14.34 16.14
C GLU A 130 11.63 -13.94 17.61
N ALA A 131 10.46 -13.44 18.02
CA ALA A 131 10.16 -13.19 19.42
C ALA A 131 10.17 -14.49 20.25
N GLN A 132 9.59 -15.58 19.73
CA GLN A 132 9.62 -16.88 20.40
C GLN A 132 11.02 -17.45 20.54
N ARG A 133 11.82 -17.35 19.46
CA ARG A 133 13.22 -17.80 19.47
C ARG A 133 14.04 -17.08 20.54
N ARG A 134 13.91 -15.75 20.64
CA ARG A 134 14.57 -14.93 21.67
C ARG A 134 14.21 -15.34 23.10
N VAL A 135 12.94 -15.66 23.35
CA VAL A 135 12.49 -16.14 24.67
C VAL A 135 13.13 -17.50 24.99
N ALA A 136 13.11 -18.44 24.04
CA ALA A 136 13.73 -19.75 24.22
C ALA A 136 15.25 -19.67 24.47
N GLU A 137 15.95 -18.76 23.80
CA GLU A 137 17.38 -18.50 24.02
C GLU A 137 17.67 -17.88 25.41
N THR A 138 16.71 -17.12 25.96
CA THR A 138 16.86 -16.44 27.26
C THR A 138 16.57 -17.36 28.45
N ASP A 139 15.60 -18.28 28.33
CA ASP A 139 15.26 -19.23 29.40
C ASP A 139 16.34 -20.31 29.63
N GLY A 140 17.25 -20.52 28.67
CA GLY A 140 18.42 -21.39 28.84
C GLY A 140 19.48 -20.88 29.84
N GLY A 141 19.39 -19.62 30.29
CA GLY A 141 20.34 -18.99 31.20
C GLY A 141 19.84 -18.80 32.64
N ARG A 142 18.59 -19.15 32.96
CA ARG A 142 18.10 -19.12 34.34
C ARG A 142 18.56 -20.38 35.07
N GLY A 143 19.73 -20.25 35.68
CA GLY A 143 20.46 -21.25 36.44
C GLY A 143 19.57 -22.22 37.22
N ASN A 144 19.85 -23.49 36.98
CA ASN A 144 19.44 -24.62 37.79
C ASN A 144 19.97 -24.48 39.22
N PHE A 145 19.31 -23.71 40.08
CA PHE A 145 19.61 -23.67 41.52
C PHE A 145 19.21 -24.98 42.24
N SER A 146 18.70 -25.99 41.53
CA SER A 146 18.12 -27.18 42.16
C SER A 146 19.13 -28.30 42.44
N ALA A 147 20.35 -28.28 41.90
CA ALA A 147 21.31 -29.35 42.17
C ALA A 147 22.10 -29.11 43.48
N GLU A 148 22.56 -27.88 43.72
CA GLU A 148 23.37 -27.55 44.89
C GLU A 148 22.52 -27.35 46.15
N VAL A 149 21.31 -26.78 46.02
CA VAL A 149 20.39 -26.58 47.16
C VAL A 149 19.77 -27.89 47.65
N VAL A 150 19.49 -28.84 46.76
CA VAL A 150 19.01 -30.19 47.15
C VAL A 150 20.11 -30.96 47.90
N ALA A 151 21.37 -30.84 47.48
CA ALA A 151 22.50 -31.47 48.17
C ALA A 151 22.76 -30.92 49.59
N VAL A 152 22.36 -29.67 49.87
CA VAL A 152 22.47 -29.05 51.21
C VAL A 152 21.29 -29.47 52.11
N LEU A 153 20.10 -29.70 51.55
CA LEU A 153 18.91 -30.13 52.30
C LEU A 153 18.89 -31.63 52.61
N GLU A 154 19.58 -32.47 51.85
CA GLU A 154 19.73 -33.91 52.13
C GLU A 154 20.82 -34.22 53.18
N ARG A 155 21.53 -33.21 53.67
CA ARG A 155 22.64 -33.34 54.63
C ARG A 155 22.40 -32.67 55.98
N ALA A 156 21.23 -32.08 56.19
CA ALA A 156 20.78 -31.47 57.45
C ALA A 156 19.74 -32.38 58.13
#